data_AF-A0A0V0W301-F1
#
_entry.id   AF-A0A0V0W301-F1
#
_cell.length_a   1.000
_cell.length_b   1.000
_cell.length_c   1.000
_cell.angle_alpha   90.00
_cell.angle_beta   90.00
_cell.angle_gamma   90.00
#
_symmetry.space_group_name_H-M   'P 1'
#
loop_
_entity.id
_entity.type
_entity.pdbx_description
1 polymer ?
#
loop_
_entity_poly.entity_id
_entity_poly.type
_entity_poly.pdbx_seq_one_letter_code
_entity_poly.pdbx_strand_id
1 'polypeptide(L)'
;MERIPLRSTSVHSRTDLNDIEKFIDLRSKLKGPALQVFSGFYISGNNNPEVVKTLRELFDTADLIIQHHIIQFAEIKKITESSLTELRKLYDKLMLHFRALRAMGKDPVNGQLTTAEIFLA
;
A
#
# COMPACT_ATOMS: atom_id res chain seq x y z
N MET A 1 -0.22 -6.68 -4.52
CA MET A 1 -1.17 -5.54 -4.44
C MET A 1 -0.38 -4.24 -4.26
N GLU A 2 -0.48 -3.28 -5.17
CA GLU A 2 0.28 -2.01 -5.13
C GLU A 2 -0.21 -1.15 -3.96
N ARG A 3 0.70 -0.54 -3.18
CA ARG A 3 0.35 0.37 -2.08
C ARG A 3 -0.47 1.52 -2.66
N ILE A 4 -1.76 1.59 -2.32
CA ILE A 4 -2.55 2.79 -2.62
C ILE A 4 -2.05 3.89 -1.68
N PRO A 5 -1.61 5.05 -2.18
CA PRO A 5 -1.13 6.13 -1.34
C PRO A 5 -2.33 6.86 -0.70
N LEU A 6 -3.07 6.17 0.17
CA LEU A 6 -4.11 6.77 1.01
C LEU A 6 -3.51 7.39 2.28
N ARG A 7 -2.31 6.93 2.70
CA ARG A 7 -1.68 7.29 3.98
C ARG A 7 -0.60 8.38 3.92
N SER A 8 -0.06 8.72 2.75
CA SER A 8 0.98 9.75 2.64
C SER A 8 0.49 10.88 1.76
N THR A 9 0.27 12.02 2.42
CA THR A 9 -0.23 13.31 1.89
C THR A 9 -1.67 13.26 1.40
N SER A 10 -2.55 13.42 2.38
CA SER A 10 -3.98 13.64 2.23
C SER A 10 -4.26 14.54 1.02
N VAL A 11 -5.00 14.03 0.05
CA VAL A 11 -5.63 14.84 -1.00
C VAL A 11 -6.42 16.01 -0.38
N HIS A 12 -6.81 15.91 0.91
CA HIS A 12 -7.49 16.97 1.65
C HIS A 12 -6.55 18.04 2.25
N SER A 13 -5.23 17.82 2.35
CA SER A 13 -4.30 18.83 2.91
C SER A 13 -3.77 19.82 1.86
N ARG A 14 -4.03 19.56 0.58
CA ARG A 14 -3.72 20.48 -0.52
C ARG A 14 -4.81 21.54 -0.62
N THR A 15 -4.54 22.71 -0.05
CA THR A 15 -5.44 23.89 -0.15
C THR A 15 -5.33 24.59 -1.50
N ASP A 16 -4.31 24.24 -2.30
CA ASP A 16 -4.05 24.78 -3.63
C ASP A 16 -4.90 24.15 -4.73
N LEU A 17 -5.58 23.03 -4.43
CA LEU A 17 -6.46 22.33 -5.37
C LEU A 17 -7.93 22.46 -4.99
N ASN A 18 -8.78 22.70 -5.99
CA ASN A 18 -10.23 22.55 -5.83
C ASN A 18 -10.63 21.06 -5.77
N ASP A 19 -11.89 20.80 -5.41
CA ASP A 19 -12.35 19.43 -5.17
C ASP A 19 -12.32 18.54 -6.42
N ILE A 20 -12.49 19.12 -7.61
CA ILE A 20 -12.40 18.40 -8.89
C ILE A 20 -10.94 18.04 -9.18
N GLU A 21 -10.00 18.98 -8.98
CA GLU A 21 -8.56 18.72 -9.18
C GLU A 21 -8.04 17.65 -8.22
N LYS A 22 -8.50 17.68 -6.96
CA LYS A 22 -8.26 16.64 -5.97
C LYS A 22 -8.77 15.27 -6.43
N PHE A 23 -9.96 15.25 -7.05
CA PHE A 23 -10.56 14.03 -7.56
C PHE A 23 -9.76 13.44 -8.74
N ILE A 24 -9.32 14.30 -9.68
CA ILE A 24 -8.49 13.91 -10.82
C ILE A 24 -7.11 13.42 -10.35
N ASP A 25 -6.48 14.13 -9.42
CA ASP A 25 -5.20 13.73 -8.82
C ASP A 25 -5.30 12.36 -8.13
N LEU A 26 -6.34 12.15 -7.32
CA LEU A 26 -6.60 10.84 -6.70
C LEU A 26 -6.73 9.74 -7.75
N ARG A 27 -7.60 9.92 -8.77
CA ARG A 27 -7.80 8.95 -9.86
C ARG A 27 -6.48 8.56 -10.52
N SER A 28 -5.61 9.52 -10.78
CA SER A 28 -4.32 9.31 -11.47
C SER A 28 -3.36 8.39 -10.71
N LYS A 29 -3.53 8.28 -9.39
CA LYS A 29 -2.72 7.45 -8.48
C LYS A 29 -3.31 6.06 -8.26
N LEU A 30 -4.56 5.82 -8.67
CA LEU A 30 -5.22 4.53 -8.52
C LEU A 30 -4.95 3.64 -9.72
N LYS A 31 -4.83 2.34 -9.45
CA LYS A 31 -4.64 1.29 -10.47
C LYS A 31 -5.44 0.04 -10.07
N GLY A 32 -5.65 -0.85 -11.05
CA GLY A 32 -6.26 -2.16 -10.82
C GLY A 32 -7.62 -2.09 -10.10
N PRO A 33 -7.89 -2.94 -9.09
CA PRO A 33 -9.16 -2.99 -8.38
C PRO A 33 -9.59 -1.65 -7.76
N ALA A 34 -8.64 -0.86 -7.26
CA ALA A 34 -8.92 0.44 -6.66
C ALA A 34 -9.44 1.45 -7.69
N LEU A 35 -8.87 1.44 -8.91
CA LEU A 35 -9.34 2.27 -10.01
C LEU A 35 -10.73 1.81 -10.50
N GLN A 36 -11.00 0.51 -10.48
CA GLN A 36 -12.31 -0.03 -10.83
C GLN A 36 -13.39 0.43 -9.84
N VAL A 37 -13.14 0.32 -8.53
CA VAL A 37 -14.04 0.86 -7.49
C VAL A 37 -14.26 2.35 -7.69
N PHE A 38 -13.18 3.11 -7.91
CA PHE A 38 -13.26 4.55 -8.15
C PHE A 38 -14.12 4.90 -9.37
N SER A 39 -14.04 4.12 -10.47
CA SER A 39 -14.80 4.38 -11.70
C SER A 39 -16.32 4.26 -11.53
N GLY A 40 -16.80 3.61 -10.46
CA GLY A 40 -18.21 3.54 -10.12
C GLY A 40 -18.78 4.83 -9.52
N PHE A 41 -17.93 5.80 -9.15
CA PHE A 41 -18.36 7.08 -8.61
C PHE A 41 -18.47 8.15 -9.69
N TYR A 42 -19.53 8.95 -9.65
CA TYR A 42 -19.69 10.10 -10.54
C TYR A 42 -18.67 11.19 -10.20
N ILE A 43 -18.07 11.87 -11.18
CA ILE A 43 -17.12 12.97 -10.88
C ILE A 43 -17.92 14.20 -10.42
N SER A 44 -17.88 14.53 -9.13
CA SER A 44 -18.48 15.76 -8.60
C SER A 44 -17.61 16.34 -7.48
N GLY A 45 -17.66 17.66 -7.28
CA GLY A 45 -16.90 18.30 -6.19
C GLY A 45 -17.30 17.83 -4.78
N ASN A 46 -18.46 17.18 -4.60
CA ASN A 46 -19.02 16.86 -3.29
C ASN A 46 -18.75 15.43 -2.79
N ASN A 47 -18.32 14.50 -3.66
CA ASN A 47 -18.23 13.08 -3.29
C ASN A 47 -16.81 12.58 -2.96
N ASN A 48 -15.81 13.46 -2.98
CA ASN A 48 -14.43 13.11 -2.61
C ASN A 48 -14.34 12.38 -1.24
N PRO A 49 -15.06 12.80 -0.18
CA PRO A 49 -15.00 12.11 1.12
C PRO A 49 -15.51 10.66 1.08
N GLU A 50 -16.57 10.39 0.31
CA GLU A 50 -17.19 9.06 0.21
C GLU A 50 -16.29 8.10 -0.58
N VAL A 51 -15.68 8.57 -1.67
CA VAL A 51 -14.73 7.79 -2.45
C VAL A 51 -13.51 7.40 -1.62
N VAL A 52 -12.92 8.38 -0.91
CA VAL A 52 -11.76 8.11 -0.06
C VAL A 52 -12.12 7.20 1.11
N LYS A 53 -13.33 7.34 1.68
CA LYS A 53 -13.84 6.43 2.72
C LYS A 53 -13.93 4.99 2.18
N THR A 54 -14.62 4.79 1.05
CA THR A 54 -14.80 3.47 0.43
C THR A 54 -13.46 2.82 0.08
N LEU A 55 -12.52 3.58 -0.48
CA LEU A 55 -11.18 3.08 -0.79
C LEU A 55 -10.41 2.68 0.47
N ARG A 56 -10.53 3.42 1.58
CA ARG A 56 -9.90 3.04 2.85
C ARG A 56 -10.51 1.78 3.44
N GLU A 57 -11.83 1.66 3.45
CA GLU A 57 -12.53 0.48 3.97
C GLU A 57 -12.14 -0.80 3.20
N LEU A 58 -11.96 -0.69 1.89
CA LEU A 58 -11.63 -1.83 1.04
C LEU A 58 -10.13 -2.15 0.99
N PHE A 59 -9.25 -1.14 1.10
CA PHE A 59 -7.83 -1.31 0.75
C PHE A 59 -6.83 -0.83 1.83
N ASP A 60 -7.26 -0.16 2.89
CA ASP A 60 -6.41 0.26 4.03
C ASP A 60 -6.67 -0.60 5.28
N THR A 61 -6.98 -1.88 5.08
CA THR A 61 -7.16 -2.85 6.17
C THR A 61 -5.82 -3.43 6.61
N ALA A 62 -5.71 -3.79 7.89
CA ALA A 62 -4.49 -4.37 8.45
C ALA A 62 -4.07 -5.65 7.70
N ASP A 63 -5.03 -6.51 7.37
CA ASP A 63 -4.77 -7.78 6.68
C ASP A 63 -4.17 -7.57 5.29
N LEU A 64 -4.69 -6.62 4.51
CA LEU A 64 -4.15 -6.31 3.18
C LEU A 64 -2.75 -5.68 3.25
N ILE A 65 -2.48 -4.88 4.28
CA ILE A 65 -1.15 -4.32 4.52
C ILE A 65 -0.16 -5.43 4.92
N ILE A 66 -0.57 -6.38 5.76
CA ILE A 66 0.21 -7.55 6.14
C ILE A 66 0.52 -8.39 4.89
N GLN A 67 -0.49 -8.75 4.11
CA GLN A 67 -0.34 -9.52 2.87
C GLN A 67 0.60 -8.83 1.89
N HIS A 68 0.45 -7.51 1.68
CA HIS A 68 1.35 -6.74 0.83
C HIS A 68 2.81 -6.92 1.25
N HIS A 69 3.10 -6.82 2.54
CA HIS A 69 4.46 -6.97 3.04
C HIS A 69 4.99 -8.41 2.93
N ILE A 70 4.14 -9.43 3.12
CA ILE A 70 4.49 -10.85 2.92
C ILE A 70 4.84 -11.11 1.45
N ILE A 71 3.98 -10.70 0.52
CA ILE A 71 4.19 -10.88 -0.94
C ILE A 71 5.47 -10.17 -1.37
N GLN A 72 5.62 -8.88 -1.03
CA GLN A 72 6.78 -8.10 -1.45
C GLN A 72 8.09 -8.65 -0.88
N PHE A 73 8.04 -9.23 0.31
CA PHE A 73 9.17 -9.95 0.90
C PHE A 73 9.49 -11.24 0.12
N ALA A 74 8.48 -12.05 -0.20
CA ALA A 74 8.65 -13.29 -0.95
C ALA A 74 9.14 -13.06 -2.40
N GLU A 75 8.78 -11.93 -3.00
CA GLU A 75 9.17 -11.53 -4.36
C GLU A 75 10.56 -10.88 -4.46
N ILE A 76 11.29 -10.75 -3.33
CA ILE A 76 12.66 -10.21 -3.37
C ILE A 76 13.56 -11.13 -4.20
N LYS A 77 14.02 -10.60 -5.34
CA LYS A 77 14.90 -11.32 -6.26
C LYS A 77 16.26 -11.56 -5.63
N LYS A 78 16.82 -12.74 -5.90
CA LYS A 78 18.21 -13.07 -5.59
C LYS A 78 19.16 -12.13 -6.33
N ILE A 79 20.15 -11.59 -5.64
CA ILE A 79 21.25 -10.85 -6.26
C ILE A 79 22.22 -11.85 -6.91
N THR A 80 22.58 -11.59 -8.16
CA THR A 80 23.53 -12.40 -8.94
C THR A 80 24.96 -11.84 -8.90
N GLU A 81 25.12 -10.53 -8.77
CA GLU A 81 26.42 -9.85 -8.62
C GLU A 81 26.45 -9.03 -7.33
N SER A 82 27.28 -9.45 -6.38
CA SER A 82 27.29 -8.93 -5.01
C SER A 82 28.23 -7.74 -4.85
N SER A 83 27.92 -6.62 -5.51
CA SER A 83 28.54 -5.34 -5.11
C SER A 83 28.03 -4.94 -3.71
N LEU A 84 28.85 -4.20 -2.95
CA LEU A 84 28.47 -3.68 -1.63
C LEU A 84 27.17 -2.86 -1.69
N THR A 85 27.00 -2.08 -2.76
CA THR A 85 25.81 -1.26 -3.01
C THR A 85 24.55 -2.12 -3.18
N GLU A 86 24.63 -3.19 -3.98
CA GLU A 86 23.48 -4.07 -4.21
C GLU A 86 23.10 -4.84 -2.94
N LEU A 87 24.10 -5.32 -2.18
CA LEU A 87 23.86 -5.95 -0.88
C LEU A 87 23.17 -5.02 0.10
N ARG A 88 23.56 -3.74 0.13
CA ARG A 88 22.91 -2.75 0.98
C ARG A 88 21.47 -2.47 0.57
N LYS A 89 21.18 -2.33 -0.72
CA LYS A 89 19.81 -2.18 -1.23
C LYS A 89 18.94 -3.38 -0.87
N LEU A 90 19.46 -4.60 -0.98
CA LEU A 90 18.75 -5.81 -0.57
C LEU A 90 18.46 -5.81 0.93
N TYR A 91 19.46 -5.50 1.75
CA TYR A 91 19.29 -5.38 3.20
C TYR A 91 18.21 -4.35 3.55
N ASP A 92 18.27 -3.16 2.97
CA ASP A 92 17.30 -2.10 3.23
C ASP A 92 15.88 -2.53 2.83
N LYS A 93 15.72 -3.20 1.68
CA LYS A 93 14.43 -3.74 1.22
C LYS A 93 13.89 -4.84 2.14
N LEU A 94 14.74 -5.76 2.57
CA LEU A 94 14.36 -6.80 3.54
C LEU A 94 13.91 -6.17 4.86
N MET A 95 14.72 -5.25 5.40
CA MET A 95 14.45 -4.61 6.68
C MET A 95 13.21 -3.72 6.66
N LEU A 96 12.88 -3.11 5.51
CA LEU A 96 11.63 -2.36 5.33
C LEU A 96 10.41 -3.25 5.64
N HIS A 97 10.32 -4.42 5.00
CA HIS A 97 9.18 -5.32 5.16
C HIS A 97 9.15 -5.97 6.54
N PHE A 98 10.31 -6.39 7.07
CA PHE A 98 10.41 -6.92 8.43
C PHE A 98 9.96 -5.92 9.50
N ARG A 99 10.43 -4.68 9.44
CA ARG A 99 10.08 -3.65 10.43
C ARG A 99 8.60 -3.28 10.35
N ALA A 100 8.04 -3.21 9.14
CA ALA A 100 6.61 -2.95 8.96
C ALA A 100 5.75 -4.07 9.58
N LEU A 101 6.08 -5.34 9.31
CA LEU A 101 5.39 -6.49 9.90
C LEU A 101 5.52 -6.51 11.44
N ARG A 102 6.72 -6.28 11.98
CA ARG A 102 6.93 -6.21 13.44
C ARG A 102 6.15 -5.08 14.09
N ALA A 103 6.06 -3.90 13.46
CA ALA A 103 5.26 -2.80 13.98
C ALA A 103 3.75 -3.12 14.05
N MET A 104 3.29 -4.11 13.27
CA MET A 104 1.92 -4.64 13.31
C MET A 104 1.78 -5.88 14.22
N GLY A 105 2.81 -6.24 14.99
CA GLY A 105 2.80 -7.43 15.86
C GLY A 105 2.94 -8.76 15.10
N LYS A 106 3.44 -8.72 13.87
CA LYS A 106 3.58 -9.87 12.96
C LYS A 106 5.04 -10.19 12.67
N ASP A 107 5.86 -10.34 13.71
CA ASP A 107 7.27 -10.66 13.55
C ASP A 107 7.47 -12.04 12.88
N PRO A 108 8.04 -12.09 11.66
CA PRO A 108 8.28 -13.36 10.97
C PRO A 108 9.37 -14.22 11.65
N VAL A 109 10.29 -13.60 12.40
CA VAL A 109 11.38 -14.32 13.10
C VAL A 109 10.87 -15.01 14.35
N ASN A 110 9.90 -14.38 15.03
CA ASN A 110 9.33 -14.90 16.28
C ASN A 110 8.06 -15.76 16.07
N GLY A 111 7.76 -16.15 14.83
CA GLY A 111 6.61 -17.03 14.52
C GLY A 111 5.25 -16.38 14.76
N GLN A 112 5.14 -15.05 14.66
CA GLN A 112 3.89 -14.32 14.91
C GLN A 112 3.00 -14.18 13.66
N LEU A 113 3.47 -14.68 12.52
CA LEU A 113 2.65 -14.84 11.32
C LEU A 113 1.81 -16.10 11.44
N THR A 114 0.51 -15.95 11.26
CA THR A 114 -0.40 -17.09 11.21
C THR A 114 -0.33 -17.76 9.84
N THR A 115 -0.68 -19.04 9.81
CA THR A 115 -0.80 -19.81 8.57
C THR A 115 -1.79 -19.18 7.59
N ALA A 116 -2.89 -18.61 8.09
CA ALA A 116 -3.88 -17.92 7.25
C ALA A 116 -3.28 -16.69 6.56
N GLU A 117 -2.50 -15.87 7.27
CA GLU A 117 -1.85 -14.68 6.69
C GLU A 117 -0.82 -15.04 5.61
N ILE A 118 -0.13 -16.17 5.77
CA ILE A 118 0.83 -16.66 4.78
C ILE A 118 0.11 -17.23 3.54
N PHE A 119 -0.97 -17.99 3.71
CA PHE A 119 -1.68 -18.60 2.57
C PHE A 119 -2.57 -17.62 1.80
N LEU A 120 -3.02 -16.53 2.43
CA LEU A 120 -3.84 -15.50 1.78
C LEU A 120 -3.00 -14.39 1.11
N ALA A 121 -1.68 -14.42 1.27
CA ALA A 121 -0.73 -13.53 0.63
C ALA A 121 -0.33 -14.08 -0.76
#